data_AF-A0A349QYE5-F1
#
_entry.id   AF-A0A349QYE5-F1
#
_cell.length_a   1.000
_cell.length_b   1.000
_cell.length_c   1.000
_cell.angle_alpha   90.00
_cell.angle_beta   90.00
_cell.angle_gamma   90.00
#
_symmetry.space_group_name_H-M   'P 1'
#
loop_
_entity.id
_entity.type
_entity.pdbx_description
1 polymer ?
#
loop_
_entity_poly.entity_id
_entity_poly.type
_entity_poly.pdbx_seq_one_letter_code
_entity_poly.pdbx_strand_id
1 'polypeptide(L)'
;MEKITSHNETLLNSNSDMDKRDLRRRDFLKYAGASAATLAILGMSSCKKDHDDGMDNGGKGMYFGSGDIAILNYAYALEQLEAAFYIQLVNNPYSGMTDMEKTFFTDIRDHEIAHREFFKVALGAKAISSLEFNLGGINFSSRETVLATAKTFEDLGVSAYNGAGWLIKDVNYLLLAGKIVSVEARHAAWVRDMIDNGSFAN
;
A
#
# COMPACT_ATOMS: atom_id res chain seq x y z
N MET A 1 47.05 58.71 -5.98
CA MET A 1 46.81 57.30 -5.67
C MET A 1 45.51 56.93 -6.37
N GLU A 2 45.54 56.52 -7.64
CA GLU A 2 45.95 55.21 -8.19
C GLU A 2 44.71 54.33 -8.45
N LYS A 3 44.49 54.07 -9.76
CA LYS A 3 43.73 53.02 -10.51
C LYS A 3 42.56 52.28 -9.84
N ILE A 4 41.48 51.98 -10.58
CA ILE A 4 41.28 50.78 -11.44
C ILE A 4 40.10 51.10 -12.42
N THR A 5 40.31 51.34 -13.73
CA THR A 5 40.21 50.42 -14.91
C THR A 5 38.94 49.54 -14.97
N SER A 6 37.98 49.80 -15.88
CA SER A 6 37.84 49.24 -17.26
C SER A 6 36.94 47.98 -17.28
N HIS A 7 36.02 47.67 -18.20
CA HIS A 7 35.55 48.25 -19.47
C HIS A 7 34.18 47.62 -19.83
N ASN A 8 33.49 48.30 -20.75
CA ASN A 8 32.24 47.91 -21.42
C ASN A 8 32.41 46.76 -22.42
N GLU A 9 31.24 46.19 -22.71
CA GLU A 9 30.80 45.37 -23.85
C GLU A 9 31.65 45.37 -25.12
N THR A 10 31.85 44.17 -25.69
CA THR A 10 31.73 43.96 -27.15
C THR A 10 31.22 42.56 -27.48
N LEU A 11 30.19 42.55 -28.31
CA LEU A 11 29.62 41.48 -29.14
C LEU A 11 30.67 40.57 -29.79
N LEU A 12 30.47 39.24 -29.73
CA LEU A 12 30.81 38.34 -30.83
C LEU A 12 29.76 37.22 -30.95
N ASN A 13 29.09 37.28 -32.10
CA ASN A 13 28.16 36.33 -32.67
C ASN A 13 28.85 34.98 -32.91
N SER A 14 28.32 33.88 -32.36
CA SER A 14 28.75 32.52 -32.71
C SER A 14 27.52 31.71 -33.07
N ASN A 15 27.33 31.52 -34.38
CA ASN A 15 26.41 30.55 -34.96
C ASN A 15 26.75 29.16 -34.42
N SER A 16 25.80 28.53 -33.72
CA SER A 16 25.71 27.09 -33.67
C SER A 16 24.34 26.70 -34.24
N ASP A 17 24.37 26.35 -35.52
CA ASP A 17 23.33 25.59 -36.20
C ASP A 17 23.08 24.30 -35.40
N MET A 18 22.04 24.32 -34.56
CA MET A 18 21.41 23.09 -34.12
C MET A 18 20.36 22.70 -35.15
N ASP A 19 20.82 21.91 -36.11
CA ASP A 19 20.05 21.11 -37.06
C ASP A 19 18.90 20.39 -36.33
N LYS A 20 17.74 21.05 -36.25
CA LYS A 20 16.47 20.42 -35.88
C LYS A 20 16.04 19.55 -37.05
N ARG A 21 16.56 18.32 -37.08
CA ARG A 21 16.01 17.26 -37.93
C ARG A 21 14.60 16.95 -37.46
N ASP A 22 13.63 17.59 -38.11
CA ASP A 22 12.21 17.29 -38.01
C ASP A 22 12.00 15.83 -38.47
N LEU A 23 11.94 14.91 -37.51
CA LEU A 23 11.57 13.53 -37.78
C LEU A 23 10.09 13.52 -38.15
N ARG A 24 9.82 13.43 -39.46
CA ARG A 24 8.47 13.42 -40.00
C ARG A 24 7.75 12.20 -39.42
N ARG A 25 6.48 12.36 -39.01
CA ARG A 25 5.65 11.27 -38.44
C ARG A 25 5.63 9.98 -39.27
N ARG A 26 5.85 10.09 -40.58
CA ARG A 26 5.96 8.96 -41.51
C ARG A 26 7.26 8.16 -41.36
N ASP A 27 8.34 8.78 -40.90
CA ASP A 27 9.62 8.12 -40.67
C ASP A 27 9.63 7.40 -39.31
N PHE A 28 8.90 7.90 -38.31
CA PHE A 28 8.64 7.18 -37.05
C PHE A 28 7.95 5.83 -37.27
N LEU A 29 6.92 5.79 -38.13
CA LEU A 29 6.19 4.55 -38.46
C LEU A 29 7.07 3.51 -39.18
N LYS A 30 8.06 3.95 -39.97
CA LYS A 30 9.01 3.04 -40.62
C LYS A 30 9.98 2.40 -39.62
N TYR A 31 10.46 3.17 -38.64
CA TYR A 31 11.34 2.64 -37.58
C TYR A 31 10.59 1.78 -36.56
N ALA A 32 9.32 2.10 -36.24
CA ALA A 32 8.47 1.28 -35.37
C ALA A 32 8.04 -0.04 -36.04
N GLY A 33 7.83 -0.05 -37.36
CA GLY A 33 7.46 -1.27 -38.11
C GLY A 33 8.61 -2.27 -38.26
N ALA A 34 9.85 -1.79 -38.47
CA ALA A 34 11.02 -2.65 -38.63
C ALA A 34 11.47 -3.34 -37.32
N SER A 35 11.13 -2.77 -36.16
CA SER A 35 11.44 -3.33 -34.84
C SER A 35 10.45 -4.42 -34.41
N ALA A 36 9.20 -4.34 -34.86
CA ALA A 36 8.17 -5.34 -34.53
C ALA A 36 8.43 -6.72 -35.17
N ALA A 37 8.97 -6.76 -36.39
CA ALA A 37 9.24 -8.03 -37.09
C ALA A 37 10.39 -8.84 -36.46
N THR A 38 11.39 -8.17 -35.90
CA THR A 38 12.55 -8.82 -35.27
C THR A 38 12.21 -9.37 -33.88
N LEU A 39 11.24 -8.77 -33.17
CA LEU A 39 10.76 -9.26 -31.88
C LEU A 39 9.80 -10.46 -32.00
N ALA A 40 9.10 -10.61 -33.13
CA ALA A 40 8.20 -11.74 -33.35
C ALA A 40 8.91 -13.11 -33.42
N ILE A 41 10.17 -13.14 -33.86
CA ILE A 41 10.97 -14.39 -33.93
C ILE A 41 11.50 -14.82 -32.55
N LEU A 42 11.60 -13.89 -31.60
CA LEU A 42 11.98 -14.20 -30.21
C LEU A 42 10.77 -14.48 -29.29
N GLY A 43 9.54 -14.32 -29.79
CA GLY A 43 8.31 -14.46 -29.02
C GLY A 43 7.73 -15.88 -28.92
N MET A 44 8.31 -16.88 -29.59
CA MET A 44 7.76 -18.25 -29.65
C MET A 44 8.40 -19.24 -28.65
N SER A 45 8.71 -18.81 -27.43
CA SER A 45 9.10 -19.72 -26.33
C SER A 45 8.26 -19.61 -25.06
N SER A 46 7.16 -18.86 -25.08
CA SER A 46 6.21 -18.85 -23.95
C SER A 46 4.91 -19.55 -24.34
N CYS A 47 5.03 -20.85 -24.58
CA CYS A 47 3.91 -21.79 -24.54
C CYS A 47 4.45 -23.08 -23.92
N LYS A 48 4.53 -23.10 -22.60
CA LYS A 48 4.39 -24.34 -21.85
C LYS A 48 3.21 -24.19 -20.90
N LYS A 49 2.27 -25.09 -21.15
CA LYS A 49 1.05 -25.30 -20.41
C LYS A 49 1.40 -26.36 -19.39
N ASP A 50 1.98 -25.95 -18.28
CA ASP A 50 2.26 -26.82 -17.15
C ASP A 50 1.30 -26.46 -16.02
N HIS A 51 0.65 -27.50 -15.51
CA HIS A 51 -0.36 -27.46 -14.48
C HIS A 51 0.19 -26.91 -13.16
N ASP A 52 -0.70 -26.27 -12.39
CA ASP A 52 -0.60 -25.93 -10.97
C ASP A 52 0.57 -26.61 -10.24
N ASP A 53 1.63 -25.83 -10.00
CA ASP A 53 2.45 -25.92 -8.81
C ASP A 53 2.67 -24.47 -8.37
N GLY A 54 2.26 -24.17 -7.14
CA GLY A 54 2.17 -22.82 -6.61
C GLY A 54 3.44 -22.00 -6.85
N MET A 55 3.27 -20.70 -7.06
CA MET A 55 4.38 -19.76 -7.08
C MET A 55 5.04 -19.72 -5.69
N ASP A 56 5.96 -20.66 -5.47
CA ASP A 56 6.89 -20.66 -4.36
C ASP A 56 7.99 -19.65 -4.71
N ASN A 57 7.85 -18.45 -4.14
CA ASN A 57 8.84 -17.38 -4.21
C ASN A 57 10.06 -17.64 -3.32
N GLY A 58 10.48 -18.89 -3.08
CA GLY A 58 11.84 -19.30 -2.71
C GLY A 58 12.41 -18.75 -1.38
N GLY A 59 11.67 -17.93 -0.65
CA GLY A 59 11.85 -17.70 0.78
C GLY A 59 11.01 -18.72 1.54
N LYS A 60 11.24 -18.89 2.84
CA LYS A 60 10.26 -19.52 3.72
C LYS A 60 9.03 -18.60 3.91
N GLY A 61 8.42 -18.19 2.80
CA GLY A 61 7.28 -17.29 2.74
C GLY A 61 5.99 -18.04 3.03
N MET A 62 5.00 -17.31 3.51
CA MET A 62 3.67 -17.86 3.73
C MET A 62 2.91 -17.91 2.41
N TYR A 63 2.26 -19.04 2.13
CA TYR A 63 1.38 -19.15 0.97
C TYR A 63 -0.02 -18.63 1.32
N PHE A 64 -0.49 -17.64 0.56
CA PHE A 64 -1.79 -16.99 0.78
C PHE A 64 -2.94 -17.64 -0.01
N GLY A 65 -2.66 -18.57 -0.92
CA GLY A 65 -3.65 -19.12 -1.85
C GLY A 65 -3.58 -18.49 -3.24
N SER A 66 -4.70 -18.53 -3.97
CA SER A 66 -4.85 -17.93 -5.30
C SER A 66 -6.21 -17.23 -5.46
N GLY A 67 -6.30 -16.32 -6.43
CA GLY A 67 -7.52 -15.55 -6.69
C GLY A 67 -8.04 -14.80 -5.45
N ASP A 68 -9.35 -14.80 -5.26
CA ASP A 68 -9.99 -14.13 -4.11
C ASP A 68 -9.49 -14.66 -2.76
N ILE A 69 -9.12 -15.94 -2.66
CA ILE A 69 -8.59 -16.52 -1.42
C ILE A 69 -7.26 -15.86 -1.03
N ALA A 70 -6.39 -15.58 -1.99
CA ALA A 70 -5.14 -14.86 -1.73
C ALA A 70 -5.40 -13.46 -1.18
N ILE A 71 -6.37 -12.75 -1.77
CA ILE A 71 -6.76 -11.40 -1.35
C ILE A 71 -7.32 -11.41 0.07
N LEU A 72 -8.23 -12.35 0.36
CA LEU A 72 -8.85 -12.48 1.67
C LEU A 72 -7.84 -12.93 2.75
N ASN A 73 -6.90 -13.82 2.44
CA ASN A 73 -5.83 -14.18 3.38
C ASN A 73 -4.87 -13.01 3.63
N TYR A 74 -4.63 -12.16 2.62
CA TYR A 74 -3.83 -10.95 2.81
C TYR A 74 -4.54 -9.97 3.75
N ALA A 75 -5.84 -9.72 3.53
CA ALA A 75 -6.66 -8.94 4.46
C ALA A 75 -6.63 -9.56 5.86
N TYR A 76 -6.85 -10.88 5.97
CA TYR A 76 -6.80 -11.59 7.25
C TYR A 76 -5.45 -11.46 7.98
N ALA A 77 -4.32 -11.35 7.26
CA ALA A 77 -3.03 -11.08 7.90
C ALA A 77 -2.96 -9.66 8.47
N LEU A 78 -3.53 -8.67 7.79
CA LEU A 78 -3.61 -7.28 8.28
C LEU A 78 -4.50 -7.19 9.53
N GLU A 79 -5.68 -7.79 9.50
CA GLU A 79 -6.61 -7.81 10.64
C GLU A 79 -5.98 -8.47 11.88
N GLN A 80 -5.13 -9.49 11.67
CA GLN A 80 -4.37 -10.10 12.76
C GLN A 80 -3.33 -9.13 13.35
N LEU A 81 -2.64 -8.36 12.51
CA LEU A 81 -1.65 -7.37 12.93
C LEU A 81 -2.31 -6.25 13.73
N GLU A 82 -3.41 -5.70 13.21
CA GLU A 82 -4.16 -4.60 13.82
C GLU A 82 -4.78 -5.03 15.15
N ALA A 83 -5.43 -6.20 15.19
CA ALA A 83 -5.94 -6.76 16.43
C ALA A 83 -4.82 -6.95 17.46
N ALA A 84 -3.64 -7.45 17.06
CA ALA A 84 -2.51 -7.61 17.97
C ALA A 84 -2.02 -6.26 18.53
N PHE A 85 -1.92 -5.24 17.68
CA PHE A 85 -1.52 -3.88 18.08
C PHE A 85 -2.49 -3.25 19.07
N TYR A 86 -3.81 -3.27 18.78
CA TYR A 86 -4.80 -2.65 19.65
C TYR A 86 -5.03 -3.43 20.95
N ILE A 87 -4.92 -4.76 20.93
CA ILE A 87 -4.90 -5.56 22.18
C ILE A 87 -3.73 -5.12 23.06
N GLN A 88 -2.53 -4.96 22.48
CA GLN A 88 -1.35 -4.53 23.23
C GLN A 88 -1.52 -3.12 23.80
N LEU A 89 -2.08 -2.18 23.00
CA LEU A 89 -2.34 -0.81 23.42
C LEU A 89 -3.37 -0.74 24.56
N VAL A 90 -4.49 -1.44 24.45
CA VAL A 90 -5.54 -1.39 25.48
C VAL A 90 -5.08 -2.04 26.79
N ASN A 91 -4.24 -3.09 26.71
CA ASN A 91 -3.65 -3.72 27.90
C ASN A 91 -2.55 -2.86 28.55
N ASN A 92 -1.86 -2.02 27.76
CA ASN A 92 -0.75 -1.18 28.22
C ASN A 92 -0.90 0.25 27.69
N PRO A 93 -1.90 1.00 28.18
CA PRO A 93 -2.17 2.35 27.69
C PRO A 93 -1.01 3.29 28.03
N TYR A 94 -0.72 4.24 27.12
CA TYR A 94 0.26 5.28 27.39
C TYR A 94 -0.18 6.22 28.52
N SER A 95 0.79 6.88 29.14
CA SER A 95 0.53 7.87 30.18
C SER A 95 -0.24 9.07 29.62
N GLY A 96 -1.30 9.47 30.32
CA GLY A 96 -2.14 10.61 29.92
C GLY A 96 -3.22 10.29 28.88
N MET A 97 -3.44 9.01 28.53
CA MET A 97 -4.56 8.61 27.67
C MET A 97 -5.89 9.04 28.29
N THR A 98 -6.64 9.84 27.53
CA THR A 98 -7.96 10.36 27.94
C THR A 98 -9.00 9.23 27.95
N ASP A 99 -10.10 9.42 28.67
CA ASP A 99 -11.18 8.42 28.68
C ASP A 99 -11.86 8.28 27.31
N MET A 100 -11.86 9.37 26.54
CA MET A 100 -12.29 9.36 25.14
C MET A 100 -11.39 8.47 24.28
N GLU A 101 -10.07 8.65 24.34
CA GLU A 101 -9.11 7.80 23.61
C GLU A 101 -9.19 6.34 24.04
N LYS A 102 -9.32 6.05 25.34
CA LYS A 102 -9.51 4.68 25.83
C LYS A 102 -10.75 4.04 25.21
N THR A 103 -11.86 4.78 25.16
CA THR A 103 -13.12 4.29 24.58
C THR A 103 -12.90 3.97 23.10
N PHE A 104 -12.35 4.92 22.33
CA PHE A 104 -12.12 4.71 20.91
C PHE A 104 -11.15 3.59 20.60
N PHE A 105 -10.02 3.48 21.29
CA PHE A 105 -9.09 2.37 21.05
C PHE A 105 -9.65 1.02 21.49
N THR A 106 -10.55 1.00 22.48
CA THR A 106 -11.29 -0.21 22.86
C THR A 106 -12.27 -0.61 21.75
N ASP A 107 -13.00 0.35 21.19
CA ASP A 107 -13.92 0.10 20.08
C ASP A 107 -13.18 -0.38 18.81
N ILE A 108 -12.05 0.26 18.48
CA ILE A 108 -11.20 -0.16 17.36
C ILE A 108 -10.71 -1.60 17.60
N ARG A 109 -10.12 -1.88 18.77
CA ARG A 109 -9.69 -3.24 19.14
C ARG A 109 -10.80 -4.27 18.90
N ASP A 110 -12.02 -3.98 19.32
CA ASP A 110 -13.14 -4.91 19.22
C ASP A 110 -13.58 -5.12 17.77
N HIS A 111 -13.51 -4.08 16.94
CA HIS A 111 -13.71 -4.20 15.50
C HIS A 111 -12.62 -5.06 14.84
N GLU A 112 -11.33 -4.82 15.13
CA GLU A 112 -10.23 -5.62 14.54
C GLU A 112 -10.31 -7.09 14.92
N ILE A 113 -10.67 -7.38 16.18
CA ILE A 113 -10.92 -8.76 16.62
C ILE A 113 -12.10 -9.35 15.84
N ALA A 114 -13.18 -8.59 15.67
CA ALA A 114 -14.35 -9.07 14.92
C ALA A 114 -14.03 -9.32 13.44
N HIS A 115 -13.28 -8.43 12.78
CA HIS A 115 -12.81 -8.60 11.41
C HIS A 115 -11.91 -9.84 11.28
N ARG A 116 -10.91 -9.98 12.18
CA ARG A 116 -10.04 -11.16 12.23
C ARG A 116 -10.83 -12.46 12.36
N GLU A 117 -11.71 -12.57 13.34
CA GLU A 117 -12.51 -13.80 13.54
C GLU A 117 -13.48 -14.02 12.38
N PHE A 118 -14.02 -12.96 11.80
CA PHE A 118 -14.83 -13.04 10.60
C PHE A 118 -14.06 -13.71 9.46
N PHE A 119 -12.86 -13.23 9.13
CA PHE A 119 -12.06 -13.81 8.04
C PHE A 119 -11.66 -15.25 8.32
N LYS A 120 -11.28 -15.56 9.57
CA LYS A 120 -10.97 -16.93 9.98
C LYS A 120 -12.12 -17.89 9.70
N VAL A 121 -13.36 -17.47 10.00
CA VAL A 121 -14.56 -18.25 9.71
C VAL A 121 -14.84 -18.31 8.20
N ALA A 122 -14.75 -17.19 7.50
CA ALA A 122 -15.05 -17.11 6.06
C ALA A 122 -14.07 -17.95 5.21
N LEU A 123 -12.79 -17.96 5.57
CA LEU A 123 -11.75 -18.71 4.88
C LEU A 123 -11.74 -20.19 5.28
N GLY A 124 -12.16 -20.52 6.50
CA GLY A 124 -12.21 -21.89 7.01
C GLY A 124 -10.86 -22.61 6.87
N ALA A 125 -10.85 -23.78 6.25
CA ALA A 125 -9.62 -24.55 6.02
C ALA A 125 -8.59 -23.87 5.10
N LYS A 126 -8.97 -22.79 4.40
CA LYS A 126 -8.07 -22.01 3.54
C LYS A 126 -7.42 -20.84 4.26
N ALA A 127 -7.78 -20.59 5.52
CA ALA A 127 -7.21 -19.52 6.31
C ALA A 127 -5.72 -19.79 6.56
N ILE A 128 -4.90 -18.76 6.41
CA ILE A 128 -3.53 -18.81 6.92
C ILE A 128 -3.54 -19.05 8.44
N SER A 129 -2.44 -19.57 8.97
CA SER A 129 -2.28 -19.77 10.41
C SER A 129 -2.27 -18.45 11.17
N SER A 130 -2.52 -18.51 12.48
CA SER A 130 -2.32 -17.35 13.33
C SER A 130 -0.88 -16.83 13.25
N LEU A 131 -0.74 -15.52 13.14
CA LEU A 131 0.54 -14.83 13.05
C LEU A 131 1.00 -14.32 14.41
N GLU A 132 2.30 -14.38 14.66
CA GLU A 132 2.93 -13.71 15.78
C GLU A 132 3.67 -12.47 15.27
N PHE A 133 3.36 -11.31 15.86
CA PHE A 133 3.95 -10.04 15.46
C PHE A 133 4.94 -9.55 16.50
N ASN A 134 6.13 -9.17 16.05
CA ASN A 134 7.08 -8.48 16.89
C ASN A 134 6.74 -6.99 16.93
N LEU A 135 6.03 -6.59 17.99
CA LEU A 135 5.68 -5.19 18.25
C LEU A 135 6.71 -4.47 19.15
N GLY A 136 7.83 -5.12 19.48
CA GLY A 136 8.85 -4.58 20.40
C GLY A 136 9.54 -3.31 19.90
N GLY A 137 9.46 -3.01 18.60
CA GLY A 137 9.94 -1.75 18.02
C GLY A 137 9.00 -0.56 18.22
N ILE A 138 7.78 -0.78 18.72
CA ILE A 138 6.79 0.28 18.95
C ILE A 138 6.85 0.72 20.41
N ASN A 139 7.05 2.01 20.64
CA ASN A 139 6.98 2.59 21.98
C ASN A 139 5.52 2.87 22.38
N PHE A 140 4.85 1.87 22.97
CA PHE A 140 3.47 2.00 23.46
C PHE A 140 3.29 3.01 24.61
N SER A 141 4.36 3.48 25.24
CA SER A 141 4.28 4.53 26.28
C SER A 141 4.21 5.95 25.69
N SER A 142 4.42 6.11 24.39
CA SER A 142 4.37 7.40 23.68
C SER A 142 3.08 7.54 22.89
N ARG A 143 2.24 8.53 23.25
CA ARG A 143 1.02 8.87 22.51
C ARG A 143 1.31 9.14 21.03
N GLU A 144 2.37 9.89 20.75
CA GLU A 144 2.77 10.25 19.37
C GLU A 144 3.13 9.00 18.56
N THR A 145 3.94 8.10 19.13
CA THR A 145 4.33 6.86 18.44
C THR A 145 3.13 5.97 18.20
N VAL A 146 2.25 5.81 19.20
CA VAL A 146 1.02 5.01 19.08
C VAL A 146 0.11 5.56 18.00
N LEU A 147 -0.16 6.87 17.98
CA LEU A 147 -1.03 7.47 16.98
C LEU A 147 -0.43 7.42 15.57
N ALA A 148 0.89 7.61 15.43
CA ALA A 148 1.57 7.49 14.14
C ALA A 148 1.50 6.05 13.59
N THR A 149 1.67 5.05 14.46
CA THR A 149 1.52 3.65 14.08
C THR A 149 0.08 3.31 13.74
N ALA A 150 -0.88 3.69 14.58
CA ALA A 150 -2.31 3.52 14.33
C ALA A 150 -2.69 4.10 12.96
N LYS A 151 -2.31 5.35 12.69
CA LYS A 151 -2.59 6.01 11.40
C LYS A 151 -2.06 5.19 10.22
N THR A 152 -0.86 4.64 10.36
CA THR A 152 -0.23 3.83 9.31
C THR A 152 -1.00 2.54 9.06
N PHE A 153 -1.47 1.87 10.12
CA PHE A 153 -2.26 0.66 10.01
C PHE A 153 -3.63 0.94 9.41
N GLU A 154 -4.39 1.88 9.96
CA GLU A 154 -5.71 2.23 9.43
C GLU A 154 -5.64 2.67 7.94
N ASP A 155 -4.65 3.49 7.57
CA ASP A 155 -4.46 3.89 6.18
C ASP A 155 -4.08 2.70 5.27
N LEU A 156 -3.31 1.74 5.82
CA LEU A 156 -2.94 0.51 5.12
C LEU A 156 -4.16 -0.41 4.93
N GLY A 157 -5.00 -0.59 5.95
CA GLY A 157 -6.26 -1.34 5.86
C GLY A 157 -7.16 -0.76 4.77
N VAL A 158 -7.42 0.55 4.80
CA VAL A 158 -8.19 1.25 3.76
C VAL A 158 -7.59 1.05 2.36
N SER A 159 -6.27 1.19 2.24
CA SER A 159 -5.56 1.05 0.96
C SER A 159 -5.60 -0.38 0.43
N ALA A 160 -5.48 -1.38 1.30
CA ALA A 160 -5.55 -2.79 0.95
C ALA A 160 -6.93 -3.16 0.39
N TYR A 161 -8.00 -2.80 1.09
CA TYR A 161 -9.36 -3.09 0.64
C TYR A 161 -9.74 -2.38 -0.65
N ASN A 162 -9.48 -1.07 -0.74
CA ASN A 162 -9.80 -0.30 -1.94
C ASN A 162 -8.91 -0.68 -3.13
N GLY A 163 -7.62 -0.95 -2.88
CA GLY A 163 -6.64 -1.32 -3.89
C GLY A 163 -6.86 -2.70 -4.47
N ALA A 164 -7.28 -3.68 -3.64
CA ALA A 164 -7.54 -5.04 -4.08
C ALA A 164 -9.00 -5.29 -4.48
N GLY A 165 -9.94 -4.42 -4.11
CA GLY A 165 -11.39 -4.64 -4.31
C GLY A 165 -11.76 -4.97 -5.76
N TRP A 166 -11.17 -4.31 -6.74
CA TRP A 166 -11.45 -4.58 -8.17
C TRP A 166 -10.93 -5.93 -8.67
N LEU A 167 -10.02 -6.57 -7.94
CA LEU A 167 -9.50 -7.90 -8.25
C LEU A 167 -10.46 -9.00 -7.78
N ILE A 168 -11.26 -8.74 -6.74
CA ILE A 168 -12.21 -9.69 -6.15
C ILE A 168 -13.30 -10.05 -7.18
N LYS A 169 -13.50 -11.34 -7.43
CA LYS A 169 -14.46 -11.86 -8.43
C LYS A 169 -15.78 -12.28 -7.82
N ASP A 170 -15.77 -12.86 -6.63
CA ASP A 170 -16.99 -13.21 -5.90
C ASP A 170 -17.62 -11.95 -5.32
N VAL A 171 -18.84 -11.66 -5.76
CA VAL A 171 -19.61 -10.48 -5.32
C VAL A 171 -19.90 -10.48 -3.83
N ASN A 172 -19.94 -11.64 -3.17
CA ASN A 172 -20.15 -11.73 -1.73
C ASN A 172 -18.89 -11.28 -0.97
N TYR A 173 -17.71 -11.64 -1.48
CA TYR A 173 -16.44 -11.18 -0.93
C TYR A 173 -16.22 -9.69 -1.19
N LEU A 174 -16.64 -9.19 -2.35
CA LEU A 174 -16.58 -7.76 -2.65
C LEU A 174 -17.52 -6.95 -1.72
N LEU A 175 -18.76 -7.41 -1.53
CA LEU A 175 -19.71 -6.79 -0.62
C LEU A 175 -19.18 -6.77 0.81
N LEU A 176 -18.58 -7.87 1.24
CA LEU A 176 -17.93 -7.97 2.54
C LEU A 176 -16.77 -6.98 2.68
N ALA A 177 -15.83 -6.96 1.74
CA ALA A 177 -14.70 -6.03 1.74
C ALA A 177 -15.18 -4.57 1.80
N GLY A 178 -16.27 -4.24 1.08
CA GLY A 178 -16.92 -2.94 1.13
C GLY A 178 -17.49 -2.56 2.50
N LYS A 179 -17.93 -3.53 3.30
CA LYS A 179 -18.38 -3.27 4.68
C LYS A 179 -17.21 -3.01 5.62
N ILE A 180 -16.17 -3.82 5.53
CA ILE A 180 -14.99 -3.70 6.39
C ILE A 180 -14.28 -2.38 6.12
N VAL A 181 -13.99 -2.05 4.85
CA VAL A 181 -13.33 -0.78 4.50
C VAL A 181 -14.10 0.47 4.94
N SER A 182 -15.43 0.37 5.08
CA SER A 182 -16.23 1.47 5.64
C SER A 182 -15.95 1.68 7.13
N VAL A 183 -15.66 0.62 7.88
CA VAL A 183 -15.24 0.65 9.28
C VAL A 183 -13.81 1.19 9.37
N GLU A 184 -12.87 0.60 8.62
CA GLU A 184 -11.46 1.06 8.53
C GLU A 184 -11.35 2.56 8.22
N ALA A 185 -12.15 3.05 7.26
CA ALA A 185 -12.14 4.46 6.91
C ALA A 185 -12.58 5.38 8.06
N ARG A 186 -13.48 4.91 8.93
CA ARG A 186 -13.86 5.66 10.14
C ARG A 186 -12.75 5.60 11.18
N HIS A 187 -12.09 4.47 11.36
CA HIS A 187 -10.94 4.36 12.25
C HIS A 187 -9.80 5.28 11.81
N ALA A 188 -9.44 5.26 10.52
CA ALA A 188 -8.46 6.17 9.93
C ALA A 188 -8.83 7.65 10.16
N ALA A 189 -10.10 8.00 9.94
CA ALA A 189 -10.60 9.35 10.18
C ALA A 189 -10.44 9.77 11.66
N TRP A 190 -10.83 8.91 12.60
CA TRP A 190 -10.70 9.18 14.04
C TRP A 190 -9.25 9.34 14.47
N VAL A 191 -8.36 8.45 14.03
CA VAL A 191 -6.94 8.52 14.39
C VAL A 191 -6.30 9.81 13.86
N ARG A 192 -6.64 10.21 12.64
CA ARG A 192 -6.18 11.48 12.05
C ARG A 192 -6.66 12.68 12.85
N ASP A 193 -7.94 12.69 13.22
CA ASP A 193 -8.52 13.76 14.04
C ASP A 193 -7.86 13.88 15.43
N MET A 194 -7.45 12.75 16.04
CA MET A 194 -6.70 12.73 17.30
C MET A 194 -5.27 13.28 17.19
N ILE A 195 -4.67 13.18 16.00
CA ILE A 195 -3.33 13.73 15.70
C ILE A 195 -3.44 15.23 15.43
N ASP A 196 -4.36 15.60 14.53
CA ASP A 196 -4.62 16.96 14.13
C ASP A 196 -6.11 17.13 13.83
N ASN A 197 -6.78 17.96 14.63
CA ASN A 197 -8.21 18.16 14.59
C ASN A 197 -8.66 18.68 13.22
N GLY A 198 -9.62 17.99 12.60
CA GLY A 198 -10.13 18.29 11.26
C GLY A 198 -9.31 17.70 10.11
N SER A 199 -8.21 16.99 10.39
CA SER A 199 -7.35 16.40 9.34
C SER A 199 -7.91 15.12 8.71
N PHE A 200 -9.03 14.60 9.21
CA PHE A 200 -9.67 13.38 8.72
C PHE A 200 -10.08 13.41 7.24
N ALA A 201 -10.24 14.61 6.66
CA ALA A 201 -10.68 14.80 5.27
C ALA A 201 -9.54 15.04 4.26
N ASN A 202 -8.28 15.08 4.72
CA ASN A 202 -7.11 15.46 3.92
C ASN A 202 -6.23 14.27 3.51
#